data_AF-A0A8T5V9V4-F1
#
_entry.id   AF-A0A8T5V9V4-F1
#
_cell.length_a   1.000
_cell.length_b   1.000
_cell.length_c   1.000
_cell.angle_alpha   90.00
_cell.angle_beta   90.00
_cell.angle_gamma   90.00
#
_symmetry.space_group_name_H-M   'P 1'
#
loop_
_entity.id
_entity.type
_entity.pdbx_description
1 polymer ?
#
loop_
_entity_poly.entity_id
_entity_poly.type
_entity_poly.pdbx_seq_one_letter_code
_entity_poly.pdbx_strand_id
1 'polypeptide(L)'
;MKAQYICRNLYGHRDVLGFDLEGMMAEYPRILGSREQSSMVSTWTEYLRLSKPDTDSALLEICQYEALGERTWDGEGEPVDAPDEIDGKNVVGVEDGMVIGGELQCGNGSFHFTKQTLPDAIEWLGDNWNISDDVCHELAEAVGATTGSTTTESLPKS
;
A
#
# COMPACT_ATOMS: atom_id res chain seq x y z
N MET A 1 -16.67 19.45 10.60
CA MET A 1 -16.85 19.47 9.13
C MET A 1 -16.71 18.04 8.66
N LYS A 2 -17.78 17.44 8.11
CA LYS A 2 -17.83 16.00 7.80
C LYS A 2 -17.43 15.81 6.34
N ALA A 3 -16.31 15.13 6.09
CA ALA A 3 -15.93 14.65 4.77
C ALA A 3 -16.78 13.41 4.44
N GLN A 4 -17.98 13.64 3.92
CA GLN A 4 -18.74 12.64 3.18
C GLN A 4 -18.35 12.85 1.72
N TYR A 5 -17.65 11.93 1.05
CA TYR A 5 -17.65 11.76 -0.43
C TYR A 5 -16.53 10.81 -0.85
N ILE A 6 -16.57 9.51 -0.53
CA ILE A 6 -15.76 8.53 -1.27
C ILE A 6 -16.57 7.22 -1.34
N CYS A 7 -16.69 6.64 -2.54
CA CYS A 7 -17.33 5.34 -2.84
C CYS A 7 -18.87 5.30 -2.82
N ARG A 8 -19.54 6.04 -3.71
CA ARG A 8 -20.97 5.82 -4.00
C ARG A 8 -21.10 5.01 -5.29
N ASN A 9 -21.82 3.87 -5.20
CA ASN A 9 -22.20 2.90 -6.25
C ASN A 9 -21.22 1.74 -6.53
N LEU A 10 -21.16 0.81 -5.58
CA LEU A 10 -20.94 -0.61 -5.85
C LEU A 10 -22.31 -1.27 -5.78
N TYR A 11 -22.89 -1.71 -6.90
CA TYR A 11 -23.86 -2.82 -7.03
C TYR A 11 -24.58 -2.69 -8.38
N GLY A 12 -24.07 -3.42 -9.38
CA GLY A 12 -24.73 -3.69 -10.65
C GLY A 12 -24.74 -5.19 -10.89
N HIS A 13 -25.93 -5.74 -11.11
CA HIS A 13 -26.26 -7.16 -11.14
C HIS A 13 -26.25 -7.72 -12.58
N ARG A 14 -25.71 -8.94 -12.78
CA ARG A 14 -25.68 -9.81 -13.99
C ARG A 14 -24.77 -9.34 -15.14
N ASP A 15 -24.08 -10.20 -15.90
CA ASP A 15 -24.47 -11.53 -16.42
C ASP A 15 -23.24 -12.46 -16.59
N VAL A 16 -23.51 -13.76 -16.59
CA VAL A 16 -22.58 -14.86 -16.88
C VAL A 16 -21.93 -14.70 -18.26
N LEU A 17 -20.62 -15.01 -18.37
CA LEU A 17 -19.96 -15.78 -19.44
C LEU A 17 -18.44 -15.48 -19.44
N GLY A 18 -17.62 -16.54 -19.44
CA GLY A 18 -16.20 -16.46 -19.79
C GLY A 18 -15.24 -16.56 -18.62
N PHE A 19 -14.95 -17.81 -18.21
CA PHE A 19 -13.74 -18.18 -17.50
C PHE A 19 -12.53 -17.72 -18.33
N ASP A 20 -11.89 -16.63 -17.94
CA ASP A 20 -10.53 -16.30 -18.37
C ASP A 20 -9.74 -16.04 -17.07
N LEU A 21 -9.13 -17.11 -16.57
CA LEU A 21 -8.42 -17.18 -15.29
C LEU A 21 -6.94 -16.78 -15.43
N GLU A 22 -6.54 -16.22 -16.57
CA GLU A 22 -5.12 -16.00 -16.91
C GLU A 22 -4.73 -14.52 -17.10
N GLY A 23 -5.67 -13.57 -16.97
CA GLY A 23 -5.37 -12.14 -17.09
C GLY A 23 -5.26 -11.43 -15.73
N MET A 24 -4.07 -10.92 -15.40
CA MET A 24 -3.76 -10.04 -14.26
C MET A 24 -3.63 -10.71 -12.88
N MET A 25 -2.63 -11.58 -12.75
CA MET A 25 -1.95 -11.74 -11.48
C MET A 25 -1.18 -10.44 -11.18
N ALA A 26 -1.81 -9.47 -10.52
CA ALA A 26 -1.04 -8.41 -9.88
C ALA A 26 0.02 -9.08 -8.98
N GLU A 27 1.29 -8.73 -9.16
CA GLU A 27 2.40 -9.35 -8.44
C GLU A 27 2.32 -8.97 -6.96
N TYR A 28 1.72 -9.84 -6.14
CA TYR A 28 1.68 -9.68 -4.70
C TYR A 28 2.91 -10.35 -4.06
N PRO A 29 3.47 -9.78 -2.97
CA PRO A 29 3.04 -8.55 -2.30
C PRO A 29 3.44 -7.27 -3.05
N ARG A 30 2.55 -6.27 -3.07
CA ARG A 30 2.77 -4.98 -3.72
C ARG A 30 2.71 -3.85 -2.70
N ILE A 31 3.57 -2.85 -2.84
CA ILE A 31 3.48 -1.60 -2.08
C ILE A 31 2.52 -0.65 -2.80
N LEU A 32 1.44 -0.26 -2.14
CA LEU A 32 0.42 0.64 -2.68
C LEU A 32 0.76 2.11 -2.44
N GLY A 33 1.56 2.38 -1.40
CA GLY A 33 1.98 3.73 -1.07
C GLY A 33 2.97 3.74 0.09
N SER A 34 3.57 4.91 0.30
CA SER A 34 4.41 5.18 1.45
C SER A 34 4.04 6.54 2.05
N ARG A 35 4.30 6.70 3.34
CA ARG A 35 4.19 7.98 4.04
C ARG A 35 5.32 8.14 5.03
N GLU A 36 5.79 9.36 5.18
CA GLU A 36 6.70 9.71 6.25
C GLU A 36 5.90 10.00 7.52
N GLN A 37 6.35 9.46 8.64
CA GLN A 37 5.81 9.71 9.97
C GLN A 37 6.94 10.21 10.85
N SER A 38 6.59 11.14 11.75
CA SER A 38 7.55 11.69 12.70
C SER A 38 6.95 11.69 14.09
N SER A 39 7.76 11.30 15.06
CA SER A 39 7.52 11.58 16.48
C SER A 39 8.39 12.74 16.94
N MET A 40 8.24 13.16 18.20
CA MET A 40 9.14 14.15 18.82
C MET A 40 10.61 13.69 18.88
N VAL A 41 10.89 12.42 18.58
CA VAL A 41 12.19 11.77 18.82
C VAL A 41 12.78 11.15 17.54
N SER A 42 11.98 10.79 16.54
CA SER A 42 12.47 10.10 15.34
C SER A 42 11.49 10.25 14.17
N THR A 43 12.02 10.19 12.95
CA THR A 43 11.26 10.12 11.69
C THR A 43 11.44 8.75 11.03
N TRP A 44 10.37 8.18 10.49
CA TRP A 44 10.40 6.89 9.78
C TRP A 44 9.38 6.84 8.64
N THR A 45 9.69 6.08 7.60
CA THR A 45 8.76 5.83 6.50
C THR A 45 7.95 4.56 6.74
N GLU A 46 6.63 4.69 6.69
CA GLU A 46 5.69 3.57 6.66
C GLU A 46 5.30 3.25 5.23
N TYR A 47 5.19 1.97 4.93
CA TYR A 47 4.80 1.43 3.63
C TYR A 47 3.50 0.66 3.78
N LEU A 48 2.52 0.98 2.93
CA LEU A 48 1.28 0.23 2.84
C LEU A 48 1.48 -0.92 1.86
N ARG A 49 1.56 -2.13 2.40
CA ARG A 49 1.71 -3.36 1.63
C ARG A 49 0.35 -4.03 1.47
N LEU A 50 0.06 -4.45 0.25
CA LEU A 50 -1.06 -5.32 -0.08
C LEU A 50 -0.52 -6.70 -0.42
N SER A 51 -1.01 -7.70 0.29
CA SER A 51 -0.68 -9.12 0.13
C SER A 51 -1.97 -9.88 -0.21
N LYS A 52 -1.90 -10.91 -1.06
CA LYS A 52 -3.02 -11.83 -1.30
C LYS A 52 -2.69 -13.21 -0.72
N PRO A 53 -3.13 -13.51 0.52
CA PRO A 53 -2.96 -14.84 1.06
C PRO A 53 -3.85 -15.87 0.35
N ASP A 54 -5.01 -15.46 -0.19
CA ASP A 54 -5.94 -16.32 -0.93
C ASP A 54 -6.45 -15.65 -2.22
N THR A 55 -7.21 -16.40 -3.01
CA THR A 55 -7.80 -15.90 -4.27
C THR A 55 -8.90 -14.85 -4.04
N ASP A 56 -9.72 -15.02 -2.99
CA ASP A 56 -10.88 -14.15 -2.67
C ASP A 56 -10.61 -13.21 -1.49
N SER A 57 -9.40 -13.26 -0.93
CA SER A 57 -9.02 -12.54 0.27
C SER A 57 -7.72 -11.76 0.05
N ALA A 58 -7.64 -10.59 0.68
CA ALA A 58 -6.49 -9.70 0.60
C ALA A 58 -6.17 -9.15 1.98
N LEU A 59 -4.89 -8.87 2.22
CA LEU A 59 -4.36 -8.40 3.49
C LEU A 59 -3.62 -7.10 3.25
N LEU A 60 -4.07 -6.04 3.92
CA LEU A 60 -3.33 -4.78 4.02
C LEU A 60 -2.46 -4.82 5.27
N GLU A 61 -1.22 -4.40 5.14
CA GLU A 61 -0.24 -4.37 6.23
C GLU A 61 0.53 -3.06 6.19
N ILE A 62 0.73 -2.46 7.36
CA ILE A 62 1.63 -1.32 7.53
C ILE A 62 2.99 -1.89 7.93
N CYS A 63 3.97 -1.62 7.09
CA CYS A 63 5.32 -2.13 7.22
C CYS A 63 6.32 -0.98 7.30
N GLN A 64 7.45 -1.21 7.93
CA GLN A 64 8.57 -0.28 8.00
C GLN A 64 9.89 -1.04 7.86
N TYR A 65 10.94 -0.35 7.42
CA TYR A 65 12.28 -0.91 7.50
C TYR A 65 12.80 -0.86 8.94
N GLU A 66 13.68 -1.80 9.25
CA GLU A 66 14.36 -1.81 10.53
C GLU A 66 15.49 -0.77 10.52
N ALA A 67 15.69 -0.10 11.66
CA ALA A 67 16.87 0.71 11.88
C ALA A 67 18.06 -0.21 12.17
N LEU A 68 19.01 -0.27 11.24
CA LEU A 68 20.21 -1.10 11.34
C LEU A 68 21.30 -0.44 12.19
N GLY A 69 21.28 0.89 12.31
CA GLY A 69 22.21 1.63 13.16
C GLY A 69 22.17 3.14 12.91
N GLU A 70 22.95 3.88 13.68
CA GLU A 70 23.14 5.31 13.48
C GLU A 70 24.11 5.56 12.32
N ARG A 71 23.87 6.62 11.55
CA ARG A 71 24.79 7.08 10.51
C ARG A 71 26.07 7.59 11.16
N THR A 72 27.20 7.11 10.67
CA THR A 72 28.52 7.55 11.12
C THR A 72 28.95 8.84 10.44
N TRP A 73 29.67 9.67 11.18
CA TRP A 73 30.24 10.93 10.70
C TRP A 73 31.76 10.83 10.73
N ASP A 74 32.44 11.42 9.76
CA ASP A 74 33.89 11.46 9.76
C ASP A 74 34.42 12.56 10.71
N GLY A 75 35.75 12.65 10.85
CA GLY A 75 36.40 13.59 11.77
C GLY A 75 36.20 15.07 11.41
N GLU A 76 35.78 15.37 10.18
CA GLU A 76 35.45 16.71 9.68
C GLU A 76 33.94 17.02 9.82
N GLY A 77 33.15 16.05 10.29
CA GLY A 77 31.71 16.20 10.51
C GLY A 77 30.88 16.03 9.23
N GLU A 78 31.42 15.40 8.19
CA GLU A 78 30.65 15.01 7.02
C GLU A 78 30.07 13.60 7.20
N PRO A 79 28.89 13.34 6.62
CA PRO A 79 28.26 12.04 6.78
C PRO A 79 29.00 10.99 5.94
N VAL A 80 29.42 9.91 6.56
CA VAL A 80 30.00 8.77 5.84
C VAL A 80 28.87 8.02 5.13
N ASP A 81 29.13 7.57 3.91
CA ASP A 81 28.22 6.69 3.18
C ASP A 81 28.03 5.38 3.94
N ALA A 82 26.77 4.96 4.08
CA ALA A 82 26.45 3.68 4.69
C ALA A 82 26.96 2.55 3.77
N PRO A 83 27.55 1.48 4.32
CA PRO A 83 27.88 0.31 3.51
C PRO A 83 26.61 -0.31 2.94
N ASP A 84 26.72 -1.07 1.85
CA ASP A 84 25.56 -1.75 1.25
C ASP A 84 24.92 -2.79 2.19
N GLU A 85 25.63 -3.26 3.20
CA GLU A 85 25.16 -4.26 4.16
C GLU A 85 25.65 -3.93 5.59
N ILE A 86 24.75 -4.04 6.56
CA ILE A 86 25.05 -3.94 8.01
C ILE A 86 24.45 -5.15 8.71
N ASP A 87 25.24 -5.86 9.50
CA ASP A 87 24.82 -7.06 10.25
C ASP A 87 24.17 -8.16 9.37
N GLY A 88 24.63 -8.29 8.11
CA GLY A 88 24.05 -9.25 7.15
C GLY A 88 22.70 -8.80 6.55
N LYS A 89 22.27 -7.56 6.81
CA LYS A 89 21.03 -6.97 6.28
C LYS A 89 21.36 -5.90 5.25
N ASN A 90 20.71 -5.96 4.09
CA ASN A 90 20.93 -5.01 3.01
C ASN A 90 20.45 -3.61 3.41
N VAL A 91 21.30 -2.61 3.25
CA VAL A 91 20.95 -1.21 3.48
C VAL A 91 20.08 -0.71 2.33
N VAL A 92 18.96 -0.08 2.68
CA VAL A 92 18.02 0.50 1.72
C VAL A 92 18.19 2.00 1.65
N GLY A 93 18.58 2.63 2.75
CA GLY A 93 18.80 4.07 2.80
C GLY A 93 19.13 4.59 4.19
N VAL A 94 18.97 5.90 4.34
CA VAL A 94 19.19 6.61 5.60
C VAL A 94 17.99 7.53 5.85
N GLU A 95 17.38 7.41 7.03
CA GLU A 95 16.25 8.24 7.49
C GLU A 95 16.59 8.84 8.85
N ASP A 96 16.46 10.16 9.00
CA ASP A 96 16.72 10.88 10.27
C ASP A 96 18.11 10.61 10.90
N GLY A 97 19.11 10.33 10.07
CA GLY A 97 20.44 9.95 10.54
C GLY A 97 20.54 8.51 11.04
N MET A 98 19.52 7.68 10.83
CA MET A 98 19.53 6.24 11.04
C MET A 98 19.65 5.52 9.70
N VAL A 99 20.57 4.56 9.60
CA VAL A 99 20.65 3.66 8.45
C VAL A 99 19.53 2.63 8.57
N ILE A 100 18.68 2.56 7.54
CA ILE A 100 17.55 1.64 7.47
C ILE A 100 17.79 0.54 6.43
N GLY A 101 17.26 -0.65 6.69
CA GLY A 101 17.36 -1.76 5.75
C GLY A 101 16.85 -3.08 6.29
N GLY A 102 17.30 -4.16 5.65
CA GLY A 102 16.82 -5.51 5.89
C GLY A 102 15.43 -5.77 5.30
N GLU A 103 14.72 -6.71 5.89
CA GLU A 103 13.36 -7.09 5.47
C GLU A 103 12.33 -6.11 6.05
N LEU A 104 11.33 -5.74 5.24
CA LEU A 104 10.19 -4.94 5.70
C LEU A 104 9.48 -5.67 6.85
N GLN A 105 9.50 -5.06 8.02
CA GLN A 105 8.81 -5.55 9.20
C GLN A 105 7.38 -5.00 9.19
N CYS A 106 6.39 -5.90 9.12
CA CYS A 106 4.97 -5.56 9.15
C CYS A 106 4.40 -5.85 10.54
N GLY A 107 3.68 -4.90 11.14
CA GLY A 107 3.16 -5.09 12.51
C GLY A 107 2.49 -3.89 13.16
N ASN A 108 2.61 -2.70 12.59
CA ASN A 108 1.94 -1.49 13.11
C ASN A 108 0.45 -1.41 12.76
N GLY A 109 -0.05 -2.36 11.97
CA GLY A 109 -1.46 -2.47 11.63
C GLY A 109 -1.63 -3.46 10.47
N SER A 110 -2.64 -4.31 10.57
CA SER A 110 -3.01 -5.21 9.49
C SER A 110 -4.52 -5.33 9.39
N PHE A 111 -5.05 -5.32 8.17
CA PHE A 111 -6.46 -5.47 7.91
C PHE A 111 -6.70 -6.53 6.85
N HIS A 112 -7.32 -7.64 7.25
CA HIS A 112 -7.71 -8.70 6.34
C HIS A 112 -9.12 -8.43 5.81
N PHE A 113 -9.28 -8.46 4.50
CA PHE A 113 -10.55 -8.16 3.86
C PHE A 113 -10.83 -9.09 2.68
N THR A 114 -12.11 -9.14 2.33
CA THR A 114 -12.66 -9.89 1.21
C THR A 114 -13.54 -8.96 0.40
N LYS A 115 -14.14 -9.46 -0.67
CA LYS A 115 -15.12 -8.70 -1.46
C LYS A 115 -16.27 -8.11 -0.63
N GLN A 116 -16.67 -8.77 0.46
CA GLN A 116 -17.74 -8.32 1.33
C GLN A 116 -17.31 -7.23 2.32
N THR A 117 -16.05 -7.26 2.75
CA THR A 117 -15.47 -6.33 3.73
C THR A 117 -14.54 -5.31 3.09
N LEU A 118 -14.57 -5.20 1.75
CA LEU A 118 -13.94 -4.13 1.00
C LEU A 118 -14.35 -2.72 1.48
N PRO A 119 -15.62 -2.40 1.77
CA PRO A 119 -15.97 -1.08 2.30
C PRO A 119 -15.28 -0.82 3.66
N ASP A 120 -15.21 -1.81 4.54
CA ASP A 120 -14.50 -1.69 5.82
C ASP A 120 -12.99 -1.45 5.62
N ALA A 121 -12.38 -2.08 4.61
CA ALA A 121 -10.98 -1.85 4.26
C ALA A 121 -10.74 -0.42 3.76
N ILE A 122 -11.66 0.11 2.95
CA ILE A 122 -11.63 1.49 2.48
C ILE A 122 -11.81 2.46 3.66
N GLU A 123 -12.73 2.19 4.58
CA GLU A 123 -12.89 3.01 5.79
C GLU A 123 -11.64 2.98 6.67
N TRP A 124 -11.04 1.80 6.87
CA TRP A 124 -9.78 1.65 7.61
C TRP A 124 -8.65 2.45 6.97
N LEU A 125 -8.54 2.43 5.64
CA LEU A 125 -7.60 3.26 4.91
C LEU A 125 -7.96 4.74 4.99
N GLY A 126 -9.24 5.13 5.01
CA GLY A 126 -9.62 6.55 5.07
C GLY A 126 -9.26 7.22 6.38
N ASP A 127 -9.25 6.46 7.46
CA ASP A 127 -8.83 6.94 8.78
C ASP A 127 -7.30 7.00 8.91
N ASN A 128 -6.60 6.09 8.22
CA ASN A 128 -5.16 5.89 8.41
C ASN A 128 -4.29 6.37 7.24
N TRP A 129 -4.79 6.52 6.02
CA TRP A 129 -4.05 6.72 4.77
C TRP A 129 -4.80 7.64 3.81
N ASN A 130 -4.07 8.34 2.93
CA ASN A 130 -4.72 9.16 1.90
C ASN A 130 -5.15 8.28 0.72
N ILE A 131 -6.41 7.86 0.70
CA ILE A 131 -6.92 6.96 -0.34
C ILE A 131 -7.05 7.72 -1.66
N SER A 132 -6.30 7.29 -2.67
CA SER A 132 -6.50 7.70 -4.06
C SER A 132 -7.42 6.72 -4.77
N ASP A 133 -8.07 7.16 -5.85
CA ASP A 133 -8.98 6.31 -6.65
C ASP A 133 -8.26 5.04 -7.17
N ASP A 134 -6.99 5.18 -7.57
CA ASP A 134 -6.11 4.06 -7.93
C ASP A 134 -5.95 3.03 -6.81
N VAL A 135 -5.82 3.46 -5.56
CA VAL A 135 -5.68 2.54 -4.41
C VAL A 135 -6.98 1.77 -4.20
N CYS A 136 -8.14 2.45 -4.29
CA CYS A 136 -9.44 1.78 -4.23
C CYS A 136 -9.62 0.75 -5.36
N HIS A 137 -9.18 1.10 -6.58
CA HIS A 137 -9.21 0.21 -7.73
C HIS A 137 -8.38 -1.05 -7.46
N GLU A 138 -7.13 -0.89 -7.02
CA GLU A 138 -6.22 -1.98 -6.71
C GLU A 138 -6.77 -2.92 -5.61
N LEU A 139 -7.42 -2.39 -4.57
CA LEU A 139 -8.06 -3.20 -3.53
C LEU A 139 -9.24 -4.00 -4.08
N ALA A 140 -10.05 -3.38 -4.91
CA ALA A 140 -11.19 -4.01 -5.54
C ALA A 140 -10.73 -5.12 -6.49
N GLU A 141 -9.74 -4.86 -7.33
CA GLU A 141 -9.11 -5.86 -8.19
C GLU A 141 -8.49 -7.00 -7.39
N ALA A 142 -7.84 -6.69 -6.26
CA ALA A 142 -7.24 -7.70 -5.39
C ALA A 142 -8.26 -8.73 -4.89
N VAL A 143 -9.52 -8.34 -4.66
CA VAL A 143 -10.58 -9.26 -4.21
C VAL A 143 -11.54 -9.65 -5.34
N GLY A 144 -11.20 -9.40 -6.60
CA GLY A 144 -12.06 -9.72 -7.74
C GLY A 144 -13.38 -8.94 -7.76
N ALA A 145 -13.39 -7.74 -7.21
CA ALA A 145 -14.46 -6.77 -7.37
C ALA A 145 -14.18 -5.93 -8.63
N THR A 146 -14.94 -6.17 -9.69
CA THR A 146 -14.89 -5.36 -10.92
C THR A 146 -15.41 -3.94 -10.61
N THR A 147 -14.52 -2.95 -10.64
CA THR A 147 -14.93 -1.55 -10.69
C THR A 147 -15.37 -1.28 -12.13
N GLY A 148 -16.67 -1.14 -12.36
CA GLY A 148 -17.20 -0.89 -13.69
C GLY A 148 -16.80 0.50 -14.17
N SER A 149 -15.70 0.61 -14.92
CA SER A 149 -15.36 1.80 -15.71
C SER A 149 -16.46 2.00 -16.75
N THR A 150 -17.50 2.76 -16.40
CA THR A 150 -18.51 3.21 -17.36
C THR A 150 -17.90 4.36 -18.16
N THR A 151 -17.04 3.99 -19.13
CA THR A 151 -16.70 4.81 -20.27
C THR A 151 -18.01 5.19 -20.94
N THR A 152 -18.49 6.40 -20.63
CA THR A 152 -19.68 6.98 -21.25
C THR A 152 -19.27 7.39 -22.65
N GLU A 153 -19.43 6.45 -23.59
CA GLU A 153 -19.38 6.67 -25.02
C GLU A 153 -20.39 7.79 -25.38
N SER A 154 -19.86 9.01 -25.54
CA SER A 154 -20.64 10.16 -25.97
C SER A 154 -20.87 10.04 -27.47
N LEU A 155 -22.09 9.62 -27.85
CA LEU A 155 -22.57 9.62 -29.24
C LEU A 155 -22.43 11.01 -29.89
N PRO A 156 -21.92 11.11 -31.13
CA PRO A 156 -21.90 12.37 -31.87
C PRO A 156 -23.33 12.74 -32.31
N LYS A 157 -23.74 13.98 -32.02
CA LYS A 157 -24.97 14.56 -32.58
C LYS A 157 -24.78 14.83 -34.08
N SER A 158 -25.84 14.47 -34.81
CA SER A 158 -26.03 14.50 -36.27
C SER A 158 -25.80 15.86 -36.93
#